data_AF-A0A5K3F4S2-F1
#
_entry.id   AF-A0A5K3F4S2-F1
#
_cell.length_a   1.000
_cell.length_b   1.000
_cell.length_c   1.000
_cell.angle_alpha   90.00
_cell.angle_beta   90.00
_cell.angle_gamma   90.00
#
_symmetry.space_group_name_H-M   'P 1'
#
loop_
_entity.id
_entity.type
_entity.pdbx_description
1 polymer ?
#
loop_
_entity_poly.entity_id
_entity_poly.type
_entity_poly.pdbx_seq_one_letter_code
_entity_poly.pdbx_strand_id
1 'polypeptide(L)' 'RRNLAEALRSRTPYNVNLLLAGYDPKDGPQLYYMDYLASMINVPYAVHGHGGFVALGILDSQYDPSMSVDSA' A
#
# COMPACT_ATOMS: atom_id res chain seq x y z
N ARG A 1 13.50 -3.92 5.74
CA ARG A 1 13.18 -4.23 4.33
C ARG A 1 13.34 -5.72 3.97
N ARG A 2 14.37 -6.45 4.45
CA ARG A 2 14.62 -7.84 4.01
C ARG A 2 13.84 -8.94 4.75
N ASN A 3 13.40 -8.68 5.98
CA ASN A 3 12.82 -9.72 6.85
C ASN A 3 11.63 -10.48 6.23
N LEU A 4 10.72 -9.81 5.51
CA LEU A 4 9.58 -10.49 4.88
C LEU A 4 10.02 -11.35 3.69
N ALA A 5 10.89 -10.82 2.83
CA ALA A 5 11.45 -11.55 1.69
C ALA A 5 12.36 -12.72 2.10
N GLU A 6 13.05 -12.59 3.24
CA GLU A 6 13.84 -13.67 3.86
C GLU A 6 12.92 -14.72 4.49
N ALA A 7 11.89 -14.31 5.21
CA ALA A 7 10.91 -15.22 5.80
C ALA A 7 10.11 -15.99 4.73
N LEU A 8 9.81 -15.38 3.58
CA LEU A 8 9.15 -16.05 2.46
C LEU A 8 9.94 -17.27 1.95
N ARG A 9 11.27 -17.20 1.98
CA ARG A 9 12.16 -18.32 1.59
C ARG A 9 12.52 -19.26 2.74
N SER A 10 11.99 -18.99 3.94
CA SER A 10 12.17 -19.83 5.13
C SER A 10 11.11 -20.94 5.20
N ARG A 11 11.23 -21.84 6.18
CA ARG A 11 10.22 -22.88 6.45
C ARG A 11 8.95 -22.32 7.09
N THR A 12 8.92 -21.04 7.48
CA THR A 12 7.80 -20.36 8.14
C THR A 12 7.49 -19.03 7.45
N PRO A 13 6.89 -19.06 6.25
CA PRO A 13 6.52 -17.83 5.54
C PRO A 13 5.38 -17.10 6.24
N TYR A 14 5.42 -15.77 6.22
CA TYR A 14 4.31 -14.92 6.69
C TYR A 14 3.41 -14.53 5.53
N ASN A 15 2.19 -15.07 5.50
CA ASN A 15 1.18 -14.74 4.49
C ASN A 15 0.45 -13.46 4.88
N VAL A 16 1.12 -12.31 4.77
CA VAL A 16 0.58 -11.00 5.14
C VAL A 16 0.67 -10.03 3.98
N ASN A 17 -0.42 -9.30 3.76
CA ASN A 17 -0.45 -8.14 2.87
C ASN A 17 -0.37 -6.88 3.73
N LEU A 18 0.45 -5.91 3.34
CA LEU A 18 0.75 -4.72 4.14
C LEU A 18 0.51 -3.44 3.33
N LEU A 19 0.00 -2.42 4.00
CA LEU A 19 0.05 -1.04 3.54
C LEU A 19 0.96 -0.27 4.48
N LEU A 20 1.93 0.45 3.91
CA LEU A 20 2.88 1.26 4.67
C LEU A 20 2.76 2.71 4.23
N ALA A 21 2.10 3.52 5.05
CA ALA A 21 2.04 4.96 4.87
C ALA A 21 3.11 5.64 5.73
N GLY A 22 3.71 6.70 5.21
CA GLY A 22 4.69 7.51 5.92
C GLY A 22 4.72 8.93 5.39
N TYR A 23 5.31 9.84 6.16
CA TYR A 23 5.53 11.23 5.78
C TYR A 23 6.99 11.58 6.05
N ASP A 24 7.67 12.10 5.02
CA ASP A 24 9.01 12.67 5.13
C ASP A 24 8.92 14.19 4.87
N PRO A 25 9.49 15.06 5.72
CA PRO A 25 9.56 16.50 5.44
C PRO A 25 10.22 16.88 4.10
N LYS A 26 11.09 16.02 3.55
CA LYS A 26 11.77 16.26 2.26
C LYS A 26 10.95 15.78 1.07
N ASP A 27 10.38 14.59 1.19
CA ASP A 27 9.77 13.87 0.07
C ASP A 27 8.23 13.85 0.11
N GLY A 28 7.63 14.39 1.19
CA GLY A 28 6.19 14.45 1.39
C GLY A 28 5.57 13.12 1.85
N PRO A 29 4.22 12.99 1.76
CA PRO A 29 3.51 11.76 2.08
C PRO A 29 3.79 10.67 1.03
N GLN A 30 3.98 9.44 1.49
CA GLN A 30 4.20 8.27 0.64
C GLN A 30 3.39 7.09 1.15
N LEU A 31 2.83 6.30 0.23
CA LEU A 31 2.07 5.10 0.54
C LEU A 31 2.63 3.93 -0.28
N TYR A 32 3.04 2.89 0.42
CA TYR A 32 3.58 1.69 -0.18
C TYR A 32 2.61 0.52 -0.03
N TYR A 33 2.27 -0.10 -1.16
CA TYR A 33 1.57 -1.37 -1.21
C TYR A 33 2.59 -2.50 -1.17
N MET A 34 2.37 -3.46 -0.27
CA MET A 34 3.18 -4.67 -0.18
C MET A 34 2.30 -5.91 -0.18
N ASP A 35 2.60 -6.83 -1.09
CA ASP A 35 1.95 -8.14 -1.15
C ASP A 35 2.68 -9.18 -0.27
N TYR A 36 2.02 -10.32 -0.08
CA TYR A 36 2.57 -11.46 0.65
C TYR A 36 3.83 -12.07 0.00
N LEU A 37 4.13 -11.72 -1.25
CA LEU A 37 5.37 -12.11 -1.94
C LEU A 37 6.53 -11.13 -1.66
N ALA A 38 6.32 -10.16 -0.78
CA ALA A 38 7.26 -9.11 -0.43
C ALA A 38 7.63 -8.18 -1.60
N SER A 39 6.76 -8.09 -2.62
CA SER A 39 6.82 -7.03 -3.63
C SER A 39 6.36 -5.71 -3.00
N MET A 40 7.05 -4.61 -3.28
CA MET A 40 6.74 -3.29 -2.73
C MET A 40 6.67 -2.26 -3.85
N ILE A 41 5.56 -1.51 -3.92
CA ILE A 41 5.35 -0.42 -4.88
C ILE A 41 4.84 0.84 -4.18
N ASN A 42 5.29 2.02 -4.60
CA ASN A 42 4.74 3.30 -4.14
C ASN A 42 3.50 3.63 -4.98
N VAL A 43 2.39 3.97 -4.33
CA VAL A 43 1.09 4.18 -4.95
C VAL A 43 0.34 5.34 -4.30
N PRO A 44 -0.48 6.09 -5.05
CA PRO A 44 -1.27 7.21 -4.51
C PRO A 44 -2.39 6.75 -3.56
N TYR A 45 -2.96 5.57 -3.81
CA TYR A 45 -3.99 4.93 -3.00
C TYR A 45 -3.88 3.42 -3.15
N ALA A 46 -4.39 2.68 -2.15
CA ALA A 46 -4.31 1.23 -2.14
C ALA A 46 -5.41 0.59 -1.32
N VAL A 47 -5.86 -0.59 -1.75
CA VAL A 47 -6.81 -1.43 -1.03
C VAL A 47 -6.33 -2.87 -1.08
N HIS A 48 -6.39 -3.56 0.06
CA HIS A 48 -6.15 -4.99 0.15
C HIS A 48 -7.46 -5.77 0.31
N GLY A 49 -7.45 -7.01 -0.17
CA GLY A 49 -8.57 -7.93 -0.04
C GLY A 49 -9.70 -7.68 -1.05
N HIS A 50 -10.77 -8.45 -0.92
CA HIS A 50 -11.87 -8.50 -1.88
C HIS A 50 -12.60 -7.16 -2.06
N GLY A 51 -12.61 -6.30 -1.04
CA GLY A 51 -13.19 -4.95 -1.15
C GLY A 51 -12.54 -4.09 -2.24
N GLY A 52 -11.29 -4.39 -2.61
CA GLY A 52 -10.56 -3.69 -3.67
C GLY A 52 -11.24 -3.77 -5.04
N PHE A 53 -11.99 -4.84 -5.34
CA PHE A 53 -12.70 -4.98 -6.62
C PHE A 53 -13.72 -3.87 -6.89
N VAL A 54 -14.27 -3.28 -5.82
CA VAL A 54 -15.24 -2.18 -5.91
C VAL A 54 -14.58 -0.87 -5.53
N ALA A 55 -13.84 -0.85 -4.41
CA ALA A 55 -13.27 0.37 -3.87
C ALA A 55 -12.24 1.01 -4.80
N LEU A 56 -11.43 0.23 -5.53
CA LEU A 56 -10.43 0.78 -6.45
C LEU A 56 -11.09 1.59 -7.57
N GLY A 57 -12.25 1.17 -8.09
CA GLY A 57 -12.95 1.94 -9.13
C GLY A 57 -13.49 3.29 -8.64
N ILE A 58 -13.94 3.34 -7.38
CA ILE A 58 -14.38 4.59 -6.75
C ILE A 58 -13.18 5.50 -6.51
N LEU A 59 -12.10 4.96 -5.94
CA LEU A 59 -10.87 5.72 -5.71
C LEU A 59 -10.30 6.26 -7.02
N ASP A 60 -10.25 5.47 -8.08
CA ASP A 60 -9.77 5.91 -9.39
C ASP A 60 -10.61 7.05 -9.98
N SER A 61 -11.92 7.04 -9.72
CA SER A 61 -12.84 8.09 -10.18
C SER A 61 -12.78 9.38 -9.37
N GLN A 62 -12.52 9.31 -8.06
CA GLN A 62 -12.67 10.43 -7.13
C GLN A 62 -11.33 10.98 -6.62
N TYR A 63 -10.24 10.26 -6.84
CA TYR A 63 -8.93 10.68 -6.38
C TYR A 63 -8.44 11.94 -7.10
N ASP A 64 -7.96 12.89 -6.31
CA ASP A 64 -7.33 14.12 -6.75
C ASP A 64 -6.03 14.31 -5.95
N PRO A 65 -4.86 14.39 -6.60
CA PRO A 65 -3.57 14.63 -5.92
C PRO A 65 -3.52 15.91 -5.07
N SER A 66 -4.42 16.87 -5.34
CA SER A 66 -4.51 18.16 -4.65
C SER A 66 -5.65 18.23 -3.63
N MET A 67 -6.31 17.10 -3.32
CA MET A 67 -7.41 17.06 -2.37
C MET A 67 -6.98 17.49 -0.95
N SER A 68 -7.89 18.16 -0.27
CA SER A 68 -7.71 18.53 1.14
C SER A 68 -7.94 17.30 2.04
N VAL A 69 -7.39 17.33 3.25
CA VAL A 69 -7.56 16.25 4.24
C VAL A 69 -9.04 16.01 4.58
N ASP A 70 -9.87 17.05 4.56
CA ASP A 70 -11.31 16.93 4.84
C ASP A 70 -12.10 16.28 3.69
N SER A 71 -11.53 16.29 2.47
CA SER A 71 -12.14 15.74 1.26
C SER A 71 -11.58 14.36 0.88
N ALA A 72 -10.57 13.89 1.60
CA ALA A 72 -9.96 12.57 1.47
C ALA A 72 -10.74 11.53 2.30
#